data_AF-X1I8U2-F1
#
_entry.id   AF-X1I8U2-F1
#
_cell.length_a   1.000
_cell.length_b   1.000
_cell.length_c   1.000
_cell.angle_alpha   90.00
_cell.angle_beta   90.00
_cell.angle_gamma   90.00
#
_symmetry.space_group_name_H-M   'P 1'
#
loop_
_entity.id
_entity.type
_entity.pdbx_description
1 polymer ?
#
loop_
_entity_poly.entity_id
_entity_poly.type
_entity_poly.pdbx_seq_one_letter_code
_entity_poly.pdbx_strand_id
1 'polypeptide(L)'
;MDELQVKWAAQGCLPEPDGYDGIIIGGSSKDPVEGKEQVWMMRVYEFIKETVSKAVPLLGVCGGHQFIARALGAKVIYNPRGREFGTL
;
A
#
# COMPACT_ATOMS: atom_id res chain seq x y z
N MET A 1 -18.47 -8.16 17.44
CA MET A 1 -18.69 -7.89 16.01
C MET A 1 -17.44 -7.20 15.57
N ASP A 2 -16.60 -7.87 14.77
CA ASP A 2 -15.33 -7.29 14.34
C ASP A 2 -15.64 -6.16 13.36
N GLU A 3 -15.33 -4.93 13.78
CA GLU A 3 -15.65 -3.72 13.04
C GLU A 3 -14.50 -3.37 12.09
N LEU A 4 -14.84 -2.98 10.85
CA LEU A 4 -13.87 -2.46 9.91
C LEU A 4 -13.21 -1.19 10.47
N GLN A 5 -11.89 -1.20 10.58
CA GLN A 5 -11.13 -0.02 10.98
C GLN A 5 -10.49 0.67 9.79
N VAL A 6 -10.62 2.00 9.73
CA VAL A 6 -9.97 2.84 8.72
C VAL A 6 -8.83 3.62 9.39
N LYS A 7 -7.61 3.50 8.85
CA LYS A 7 -6.42 4.18 9.35
C LYS A 7 -5.77 5.00 8.23
N TRP A 8 -5.35 6.22 8.52
CA TRP A 8 -4.70 7.12 7.56
C TRP A 8 -3.17 6.98 7.66
N ALA A 9 -2.60 6.11 6.83
CA ALA A 9 -1.15 5.84 6.82
C ALA A 9 -0.29 7.12 6.63
N ALA A 10 -0.76 8.08 5.83
CA ALA A 10 -0.07 9.35 5.60
C ALA A 10 0.00 10.26 6.86
N GLN A 11 -0.86 10.01 7.86
CA GLN A 11 -0.81 10.67 9.17
C GLN A 11 0.04 9.89 10.18
N GLY A 12 0.73 8.83 9.74
CA GLY A 12 1.51 7.94 10.60
C GLY A 12 0.68 6.92 11.38
N CYS A 13 -0.62 6.81 11.09
CA CYS A 13 -1.49 5.81 11.71
C CYS A 13 -1.37 4.48 10.97
N LEU A 14 -0.56 3.58 11.51
CA LEU A 14 -0.46 2.19 11.08
C LEU A 14 -0.81 1.29 12.28
N PRO A 15 -1.66 0.27 12.09
CA PRO A 15 -1.98 -0.63 13.17
C PRO A 15 -0.93 -1.75 13.30
N GLU A 16 -1.05 -2.60 14.30
CA GLU A 16 -0.34 -3.88 14.36
C GLU A 16 -1.00 -4.87 13.37
N PRO A 17 -0.24 -5.54 12.48
CA PRO A 17 -0.85 -6.39 11.45
C PRO A 17 -1.64 -7.59 11.98
N ASP A 18 -1.22 -8.18 13.10
CA ASP A 18 -1.79 -9.40 13.69
C ASP A 18 -3.16 -9.19 14.37
N GLY A 19 -3.61 -7.94 14.51
CA GLY A 19 -4.92 -7.61 15.03
C GLY A 19 -6.07 -7.74 14.02
N TYR A 20 -5.81 -8.21 12.80
CA TYR A 20 -6.79 -8.24 11.71
C TYR A 20 -6.75 -9.55 10.94
N ASP A 21 -7.93 -10.03 10.51
CA ASP A 21 -8.06 -11.17 9.59
C ASP A 21 -7.55 -10.85 8.17
N GLY A 22 -7.39 -9.56 7.86
CA GLY A 22 -6.86 -9.09 6.59
C GLY A 22 -6.78 -7.57 6.52
N ILE A 23 -5.93 -7.08 5.63
CA ILE A 23 -5.66 -5.66 5.44
C ILE A 23 -5.89 -5.27 3.98
N ILE A 24 -6.55 -4.12 3.78
CA ILE A 24 -6.73 -3.50 2.46
C ILE A 24 -5.94 -2.19 2.42
N ILE A 25 -5.01 -2.09 1.47
CA ILE A 25 -4.33 -0.84 1.12
C ILE A 25 -5.06 -0.20 -0.04
N GLY A 26 -5.78 0.87 0.28
CA GLY A 26 -6.56 1.63 -0.70
C GLY A 26 -5.72 2.33 -1.77
N GLY A 27 -6.42 2.95 -2.73
CA GLY A 27 -5.79 3.77 -3.76
C GLY A 27 -5.10 5.01 -3.18
N SER A 28 -4.11 5.52 -3.91
CA SER A 28 -3.38 6.72 -3.55
C SER A 28 -3.08 7.54 -4.80
N SER A 29 -3.13 8.87 -4.67
CA SER A 29 -2.63 9.81 -5.69
C SER A 29 -1.12 10.07 -5.56
N LYS A 30 -0.46 9.42 -4.60
CA LYS A 30 0.96 9.64 -4.31
C LYS A 30 1.82 8.62 -5.04
N ASP A 31 3.00 9.07 -5.42
CA ASP A 31 3.89 8.37 -6.34
C ASP A 31 4.88 7.45 -5.60
N PRO A 32 4.82 6.13 -5.82
CA PRO A 32 5.75 5.18 -5.20
C PRO A 32 6.97 4.87 -6.08
N VAL A 33 7.14 5.55 -7.22
CA VAL A 33 8.34 5.40 -8.05
C VAL A 33 9.58 5.80 -7.24
N GLU A 34 10.65 5.04 -7.40
CA GLU A 34 11.92 5.26 -6.70
C GLU A 34 12.40 6.71 -6.83
N GLY A 35 12.67 7.35 -5.69
CA GLY A 35 13.13 8.75 -5.62
C GLY A 35 12.01 9.79 -5.69
N LYS A 36 10.74 9.38 -5.82
CA LYS A 36 9.55 10.24 -5.68
C LYS A 36 8.78 10.01 -4.38
N GLU A 37 9.20 9.01 -3.62
CA GLU A 37 8.55 8.60 -2.38
C GLU A 37 8.61 9.69 -1.31
N GLN A 38 7.56 9.76 -0.50
CA GLN A 38 7.53 10.61 0.68
C GLN A 38 7.96 9.83 1.91
N VAL A 39 8.50 10.53 2.92
CA VAL A 39 9.06 9.92 4.13
C VAL A 39 8.11 8.93 4.81
N TRP A 40 6.81 9.26 4.91
CA TRP A 40 5.82 8.38 5.54
C TRP A 40 5.63 7.05 4.80
N MET A 41 5.92 6.99 3.49
CA MET A 41 5.78 5.76 2.70
C MET A 41 6.77 4.68 3.15
N MET A 42 7.93 5.06 3.67
CA MET A 42 8.91 4.08 4.18
C MET A 42 8.33 3.24 5.31
N ARG A 43 7.58 3.86 6.23
CA ARG A 43 6.88 3.14 7.31
C ARG A 43 5.77 2.25 6.76
N VAL A 44 5.09 2.68 5.69
CA VAL A 44 4.10 1.83 5.02
C VAL A 44 4.74 0.62 4.38
N TYR A 45 5.93 0.77 3.78
CA TYR A 45 6.67 -0.35 3.20
C TYR A 45 7.16 -1.34 4.26
N GLU A 46 7.61 -0.84 5.42
CA GLU A 46 7.93 -1.67 6.57
C GLU A 46 6.70 -2.44 7.07
N PHE A 47 5.57 -1.74 7.26
CA PHE A 47 4.30 -2.36 7.66
C PHE A 47 3.83 -3.43 6.66
N ILE A 48 3.96 -3.19 5.35
CA ILE A 48 3.64 -4.19 4.33
C ILE A 48 4.53 -5.43 4.47
N LYS A 49 5.85 -5.23 4.61
CA LYS A 49 6.79 -6.35 4.80
C LYS A 49 6.45 -7.15 6.05
N GLU A 50 6.12 -6.49 7.15
CA GLU A 50 5.72 -7.13 8.39
C GLU A 50 4.41 -7.92 8.22
N THR A 51 3.40 -7.30 7.61
CA THR A 51 2.10 -7.94 7.31
C THR A 51 2.29 -9.23 6.52
N VAL A 52 3.12 -9.19 5.48
CA VAL A 52 3.46 -10.37 4.68
C VAL A 52 4.23 -11.41 5.51
N SER A 53 5.17 -10.99 6.34
CA SER A 53 5.94 -11.91 7.21
C SER A 53 5.06 -12.63 8.24
N LYS A 54 4.00 -11.97 8.72
CA LYS A 54 2.99 -12.52 9.64
C LYS A 54 1.91 -13.34 8.93
N ALA A 55 2.02 -13.50 7.61
CA ALA A 55 1.04 -14.21 6.77
C ALA A 55 -0.40 -13.66 6.89
N VAL A 56 -0.55 -12.38 7.20
CA VAL A 56 -1.85 -11.71 7.23
C VAL A 56 -2.28 -11.42 5.78
N PRO A 57 -3.49 -11.80 5.37
CA PRO A 57 -4.00 -11.53 4.02
C PRO A 57 -3.95 -10.03 3.67
N LEU A 58 -3.37 -9.71 2.52
CA LEU A 58 -3.14 -8.32 2.10
C LEU A 58 -3.66 -8.09 0.66
N LEU A 59 -4.52 -7.09 0.51
CA LEU A 59 -5.03 -6.63 -0.79
C LEU A 59 -4.61 -5.18 -1.05
N GLY A 60 -3.98 -4.91 -2.18
CA GLY A 60 -3.70 -3.55 -2.65
C GLY A 60 -4.57 -3.16 -3.82
N VAL A 61 -5.24 -2.01 -3.74
CA VAL A 61 -6.12 -1.51 -4.81
C VAL A 61 -5.48 -0.29 -5.47
N CYS A 62 -5.38 -0.28 -6.80
CA CYS A 62 -4.79 0.82 -7.58
C CYS A 62 -3.38 1.17 -7.06
N GLY A 63 -3.14 2.40 -6.58
CA GLY A 63 -1.87 2.81 -5.97
C GLY A 63 -1.44 1.95 -4.77
N GLY A 64 -2.38 1.35 -4.03
CA GLY A 64 -2.06 0.41 -2.96
C GLY A 64 -1.33 -0.84 -3.45
N HIS A 65 -1.69 -1.37 -4.63
CA HIS A 65 -0.95 -2.47 -5.25
C HIS A 65 0.49 -2.07 -5.59
N GLN A 66 0.69 -0.83 -6.05
CA GLN A 66 2.03 -0.31 -6.35
C GLN A 66 2.88 -0.19 -5.08
N PHE A 67 2.29 0.20 -3.96
CA PHE A 67 2.98 0.26 -2.67
C PHE A 67 3.42 -1.13 -2.21
N ILE A 68 2.56 -2.15 -2.37
CA ILE A 68 2.91 -3.53 -2.08
C ILE A 68 4.08 -3.99 -2.98
N ALA A 69 3.99 -3.74 -4.28
CA ALA A 69 5.03 -4.09 -5.23
C ALA A 69 6.38 -3.46 -4.83
N ARG A 70 6.41 -2.17 -4.49
CA ARG A 70 7.63 -1.49 -4.01
C ARG A 70 8.17 -2.06 -2.73
N ALA A 71 7.29 -2.27 -1.73
CA ALA A 71 7.69 -2.81 -0.44
C ALA A 71 8.35 -4.19 -0.57
N LEU A 72 7.88 -5.02 -1.50
CA LEU A 72 8.41 -6.35 -1.79
C LEU A 72 9.55 -6.37 -2.80
N GLY A 73 10.12 -5.21 -3.14
CA GLY A 73 11.33 -5.10 -3.95
C GLY A 73 11.10 -5.03 -5.47
N ALA A 74 9.85 -4.97 -5.93
CA ALA A 74 9.57 -4.75 -7.34
C ALA A 74 9.84 -3.29 -7.74
N LYS A 75 10.18 -3.10 -9.02
CA LYS A 75 10.31 -1.79 -9.62
C LYS A 75 8.95 -1.30 -10.09
N VAL A 76 8.51 -0.15 -9.59
CA VAL A 76 7.35 0.57 -10.15
C VAL A 76 7.87 1.66 -11.08
N ILE A 77 7.25 1.76 -12.26
CA ILE A 77 7.59 2.73 -13.30
C ILE A 77 6.32 3.42 -13.79
N TYR A 78 6.48 4.59 -14.41
CA TYR A 78 5.39 5.15 -15.20
C TYR A 78 5.12 4.27 -16.41
N ASN A 79 3.84 4.07 -16.72
CA ASN A 79 3.44 3.38 -17.93
C ASN A 79 3.90 4.21 -19.15
N PRO A 80 4.78 3.68 -20.02
CA PRO A 80 5.22 4.40 -21.21
C PRO A 80 4.08 4.68 -22.20
N ARG A 81 2.95 3.99 -22.08
CA ARG A 81 1.73 4.22 -22.87
C ARG A 81 0.76 5.23 -22.25
N GLY A 82 1.12 5.83 -21.12
CA GLY A 82 0.30 6.82 -20.41
C GLY A 82 -0.72 6.20 -19.45
N ARG A 83 -1.67 7.04 -19.00
CA ARG A 83 -2.72 6.64 -18.04
C ARG A 83 -3.77 5.77 -18.71
N GLU A 84 -4.25 4.79 -17.98
CA GLU A 84 -5.37 3.93 -18.40
C GLU A 84 -6.67 4.45 -17.80
N PHE A 85 -7.68 4.63 -18.64
CA PHE A 85 -9.05 4.99 -18.25
C PHE A 85 -10.00 3.95 -18.84
N GLY A 86 -10.90 3.42 -18.02
CA GLY A 86 -11.93 2.48 -18.44
C GLY A 86 -13.20 3.20 -18.89
N THR A 87 -14.36 2.58 -18.66
CA THR A 87 -15.67 3.18 -18.91
C THR A 87 -15.81 4.51 -18.18
N LEU A 88 -16.23 5.56 -18.90
CA LEU A 88 -16.51 6.91 -18.39
C LEU A 88 -18.01 7.15 -18.26
#